data_AF-A0A496RFS9-F1
#
_entry.id   AF-A0A496RFS9-F1
#
_cell.length_a   1.000
_cell.length_b   1.000
_cell.length_c   1.000
_cell.angle_alpha   90.00
_cell.angle_beta   90.00
_cell.angle_gamma   90.00
#
_symmetry.space_group_name_H-M   'P 1'
#
loop_
_entity.id
_entity.type
_entity.pdbx_description
1 polymer ?
#
loop_
_entity_poly.entity_id
_entity_poly.type
_entity_poly.pdbx_seq_one_letter_code
_entity_poly.pdbx_strand_id
1 'polypeptide(L)'
;MKIFTILLFTFLLFVNAPYPIFSQHEEVPLNQQKKLSAQEVKEEEAEKESQQENKEPIKEKTQQPPQPKSILEIKGIEEQEGLYSLELKDVELADFFRVVAHNYHLNILVDEEVKGKITASLTNVTLEEALERIVEANHLVLEKKGNIIIIKPNLITKVFVLKHIEAKRVLEGESDEKESKSAAIHTLLSDQGKIFLGKQSNSLIVTDHPANVEKIMVYLKSIDKGMSSRVFKLKYISAKDIVEEKEDEKKKESSK
;
A
#
# COMPACT_ATOMS: atom_id res chain seq x y z
N MET A 1 -36.71 -41.15 45.24
CA MET A 1 -35.56 -42.05 45.01
C MET A 1 -34.39 -41.22 44.50
N LYS A 2 -33.30 -41.18 45.29
CA LYS A 2 -31.86 -41.07 44.94
C LYS A 2 -31.40 -39.93 43.99
N ILE A 3 -30.69 -38.85 44.39
CA ILE A 3 -29.42 -38.63 45.15
C ILE A 3 -28.19 -38.45 44.22
N PHE A 4 -27.51 -37.29 44.36
CA PHE A 4 -26.08 -36.91 44.11
C PHE A 4 -25.59 -36.79 42.65
N THR A 5 -24.69 -35.86 42.25
CA THR A 5 -23.48 -35.37 42.96
C THR A 5 -23.03 -33.96 42.49
N ILE A 6 -22.39 -33.27 43.42
CA ILE A 6 -21.74 -31.95 43.44
C ILE A 6 -20.46 -31.87 42.58
N LEU A 7 -20.19 -30.74 41.93
CA LEU A 7 -18.84 -30.15 41.93
C LEU A 7 -18.88 -28.61 41.95
N LEU A 8 -18.62 -28.11 43.15
CA LEU A 8 -18.27 -26.75 43.52
C LEU A 8 -16.77 -26.56 43.21
N PHE A 9 -16.36 -25.49 42.52
CA PHE A 9 -15.00 -24.97 42.66
C PHE A 9 -14.95 -23.45 42.43
N THR A 10 -15.24 -22.73 43.52
CA THR A 10 -14.72 -21.39 43.76
C THR A 10 -13.27 -21.51 44.24
N PHE A 11 -12.31 -20.88 43.56
CA PHE A 11 -11.06 -20.48 44.19
C PHE A 11 -10.63 -19.11 43.66
N LEU A 12 -10.83 -18.12 44.53
CA LEU A 12 -10.27 -16.79 44.52
C LEU A 12 -8.85 -16.90 45.12
N LEU A 13 -7.83 -16.29 44.49
CA LEU A 13 -6.82 -15.40 45.11
C LEU A 13 -5.39 -15.45 44.51
N PHE A 14 -4.84 -14.24 44.31
CA PHE A 14 -3.44 -13.84 44.09
C PHE A 14 -2.77 -14.36 42.79
N VAL A 15 -2.20 -13.53 41.92
CA VAL A 15 -1.16 -12.54 42.20
C VAL A 15 -1.31 -11.31 41.29
N ASN A 16 -1.44 -10.17 41.96
CA ASN A 16 -1.14 -8.83 41.48
C ASN A 16 0.35 -8.75 41.08
N ALA A 17 0.66 -8.54 39.81
CA ALA A 17 2.02 -8.15 39.41
C ALA A 17 2.07 -6.61 39.29
N PRO A 18 2.89 -5.91 40.08
CA PRO A 18 3.03 -4.47 39.99
C PRO A 18 3.76 -4.09 38.70
N TYR A 19 3.15 -3.20 37.91
CA TYR A 19 3.89 -2.45 36.89
C TYR A 19 5.01 -1.66 37.58
N PRO A 20 6.25 -1.67 37.07
CA PRO A 20 7.30 -0.81 37.61
C PRO A 20 6.96 0.65 37.28
N ILE A 21 6.46 1.35 38.30
CA ILE A 21 6.49 2.81 38.40
C ILE A 21 7.90 3.17 38.90
N PHE A 22 8.66 3.86 38.08
CA PHE A 22 9.97 4.43 38.41
C PHE A 22 10.01 5.83 37.78
N SER A 23 10.34 6.93 38.44
CA SER A 23 10.54 7.24 39.86
C SER A 23 10.21 8.74 39.99
N GLN A 24 9.71 9.14 41.15
CA GLN A 24 9.40 10.52 41.50
C GLN A 24 10.63 11.43 41.43
N HIS A 25 10.41 12.66 40.98
CA HIS A 25 11.23 13.81 41.34
C HIS A 25 11.14 14.03 42.85
N GLU A 26 12.29 13.99 43.52
CA GLU A 26 12.46 14.50 44.87
C GLU A 26 13.59 15.55 44.80
N GLU A 27 13.24 16.79 45.15
CA GLU A 27 14.17 17.92 45.21
C GLU A 27 14.97 17.94 46.53
N VAL A 28 15.98 18.84 46.56
CA VAL A 28 16.61 19.54 47.72
C VAL A 28 17.99 18.98 48.16
N PRO A 29 19.04 19.79 48.52
CA PRO A 29 19.45 21.15 48.12
C PRO A 29 20.97 21.35 47.84
N LEU A 30 21.29 22.61 47.51
CA LEU A 30 22.60 23.26 47.41
C LEU A 30 23.43 23.24 48.73
N ASN A 31 24.76 23.18 48.55
CA ASN A 31 25.84 23.66 49.42
C ASN A 31 26.62 22.61 50.24
N GLN A 32 27.85 22.27 49.82
CA GLN A 32 29.02 22.41 50.69
C GLN A 32 30.35 22.32 49.92
N GLN A 33 31.13 23.35 50.18
CA GLN A 33 32.42 23.72 49.63
C GLN A 33 33.57 22.94 50.32
N LYS A 34 34.65 22.74 49.56
CA LYS A 34 36.06 22.91 50.01
C LYS A 34 36.68 21.76 50.85
N LYS A 35 37.76 21.17 50.30
CA LYS A 35 39.16 21.37 50.76
C LYS A 35 39.99 20.07 50.78
N LEU A 36 40.79 19.86 49.74
CA LEU A 36 42.16 19.33 49.80
C LEU A 36 42.88 19.97 48.58
N SER A 37 43.54 21.13 48.68
CA SER A 37 44.98 21.34 49.02
C SER A 37 45.91 20.28 48.42
N ALA A 38 47.02 20.59 47.74
CA ALA A 38 47.63 21.83 47.26
C ALA A 38 48.82 21.41 46.34
N GLN A 39 49.09 22.24 45.34
CA GLN A 39 50.38 22.61 44.72
C GLN A 39 51.49 21.55 44.53
N GLU A 40 51.90 21.38 43.27
CA GLU A 40 53.19 21.87 42.72
C GLU A 40 53.05 21.88 41.17
N VAL A 41 52.90 23.04 40.48
CA VAL A 41 53.91 24.06 40.11
C VAL A 41 54.70 23.65 38.85
N LYS A 42 54.38 24.24 37.67
CA LYS A 42 55.18 25.26 36.95
C LYS A 42 54.79 25.43 35.45
N GLU A 43 54.36 26.65 35.09
CA GLU A 43 54.95 27.60 34.10
C GLU A 43 54.78 27.19 32.62
N GLU A 44 54.42 28.02 31.64
CA GLU A 44 54.00 29.43 31.47
C GLU A 44 53.64 29.51 29.96
N GLU A 45 52.42 29.90 29.57
CA GLU A 45 52.04 31.21 28.99
C GLU A 45 52.83 31.73 27.77
N ALA A 46 52.10 32.04 26.67
CA ALA A 46 51.99 33.36 26.00
C ALA A 46 51.44 33.20 24.56
N GLU A 47 50.20 33.63 24.29
CA GLU A 47 49.81 34.85 23.52
C GLU A 47 49.75 34.62 21.99
N LYS A 48 48.62 34.72 21.27
CA LYS A 48 47.58 35.74 21.00
C LYS A 48 47.68 36.26 19.55
N GLU A 49 46.55 36.16 18.86
CA GLU A 49 45.99 37.03 17.78
C GLU A 49 46.84 37.55 16.61
N SER A 50 46.39 37.30 15.37
CA SER A 50 45.82 38.33 14.46
C SER A 50 45.65 37.84 13.01
N GLN A 51 44.71 38.47 12.30
CA GLN A 51 44.20 38.17 10.95
C GLN A 51 45.05 38.85 9.85
N GLN A 52 45.14 38.26 8.64
CA GLN A 52 44.80 38.90 7.33
C GLN A 52 45.28 38.07 6.09
N GLU A 53 44.28 37.60 5.33
CA GLU A 53 44.08 37.79 3.87
C GLU A 53 45.27 37.75 2.88
N ASN A 54 45.32 36.71 2.01
CA ASN A 54 45.40 36.89 0.54
C ASN A 54 45.30 35.57 -0.29
N LYS A 55 44.43 35.62 -1.31
CA LYS A 55 44.49 35.00 -2.67
C LYS A 55 44.54 33.46 -2.85
N GLU A 56 43.47 32.93 -3.42
CA GLU A 56 43.47 31.72 -4.27
C GLU A 56 44.25 31.93 -5.59
N PRO A 57 44.69 30.85 -6.28
CA PRO A 57 43.84 30.28 -7.34
C PRO A 57 43.80 28.73 -7.41
N ILE A 58 42.57 28.19 -7.40
CA ILE A 58 41.94 27.24 -8.34
C ILE A 58 42.63 25.89 -8.74
N LYS A 59 41.83 24.81 -8.53
CA LYS A 59 41.66 23.51 -9.25
C LYS A 59 42.46 22.28 -8.81
N GLU A 60 41.75 21.31 -8.23
CA GLU A 60 41.44 20.04 -8.92
C GLU A 60 40.12 19.41 -8.42
N LYS A 61 39.24 19.09 -9.37
CA LYS A 61 37.93 18.44 -9.18
C LYS A 61 38.14 16.95 -8.95
N THR A 62 37.45 16.36 -7.97
CA THR A 62 36.90 15.01 -8.14
C THR A 62 35.41 15.07 -7.82
N GLN A 63 34.60 14.96 -8.87
CA GLN A 63 33.14 14.96 -8.80
C GLN A 63 32.67 13.52 -8.57
N GLN A 64 32.06 13.25 -7.41
CA GLN A 64 31.08 12.16 -7.28
C GLN A 64 29.76 12.62 -7.93
N PRO A 65 29.00 11.73 -8.57
CA PRO A 65 27.72 12.09 -9.19
C PRO A 65 26.76 12.67 -8.16
N PRO A 66 26.02 13.75 -8.47
CA PRO A 66 25.02 14.29 -7.56
C PRO A 66 23.88 13.29 -7.42
N GLN A 67 23.79 12.65 -6.25
CA GLN A 67 22.57 12.00 -5.80
C GLN A 67 21.45 13.05 -5.80
N PRO A 68 20.26 12.77 -6.36
CA PRO A 68 19.16 13.73 -6.34
C PRO A 68 18.76 13.98 -4.89
N LYS A 69 19.08 15.16 -4.38
CA LYS A 69 18.49 15.66 -3.13
C LYS A 69 17.01 15.84 -3.40
N SER A 70 16.17 15.05 -2.74
CA SER A 70 14.75 15.32 -2.61
C SER A 70 14.59 16.69 -1.94
N ILE A 71 14.20 17.69 -2.71
CA ILE A 71 13.90 19.02 -2.19
C ILE A 71 12.44 18.98 -1.76
N LEU A 72 12.20 19.04 -0.45
CA LEU A 72 10.90 19.33 0.12
C LEU A 72 10.96 20.78 0.60
N GLU A 73 10.43 21.70 -0.20
CA GLU A 73 10.28 23.11 0.19
C GLU A 73 8.79 23.42 0.26
N ILE A 74 8.27 23.55 1.49
CA ILE A 74 6.92 24.03 1.75
C ILE A 74 7.08 25.49 2.16
N LYS A 75 6.86 26.40 1.21
CA LYS A 75 6.86 27.83 1.49
C LYS A 75 5.46 28.23 1.93
N GLY A 76 5.26 28.39 3.23
CA GLY A 76 4.06 29.01 3.77
C GLY A 76 3.96 30.45 3.25
N ILE A 77 2.92 30.75 2.50
CA ILE A 77 2.53 32.12 2.22
C ILE A 77 1.68 32.54 3.42
N GLU A 78 2.23 33.38 4.30
CA GLU A 78 1.44 34.01 5.36
C GLU A 78 0.34 34.87 4.70
N GLU A 79 -0.89 34.80 5.23
CA GLU A 79 -2.09 35.64 4.95
C GLU A 79 -3.22 35.13 4.02
N GLN A 80 -3.38 33.83 3.84
CA GLN A 80 -4.71 33.21 3.60
C GLN A 80 -4.80 31.96 4.48
N GLU A 81 -5.48 32.05 5.63
CA GLU A 81 -5.56 30.94 6.60
C GLU A 81 -5.95 29.62 5.91
N GLY A 82 -5.01 28.68 5.82
CA GLY A 82 -5.26 27.31 5.35
C GLY A 82 -4.97 27.00 3.87
N LEU A 83 -4.40 27.93 3.09
CA LEU A 83 -3.94 27.66 1.73
C LEU A 83 -2.43 27.42 1.68
N TYR A 84 -2.01 26.41 0.91
CA TYR A 84 -0.64 25.95 0.82
C TYR A 84 -0.20 25.82 -0.64
N SER A 85 1.10 25.98 -0.86
CA SER A 85 1.75 25.64 -2.11
C SER A 85 2.83 24.59 -1.82
N LEU A 86 2.89 23.56 -2.65
CA LEU A 86 3.70 22.37 -2.44
C LEU A 86 4.40 21.98 -3.73
N GLU A 87 5.72 21.78 -3.65
CA GLU A 87 6.52 21.24 -4.74
C GLU A 87 7.12 19.90 -4.28
N LEU A 88 6.69 18.82 -4.93
CA LEU A 88 7.17 17.46 -4.70
C LEU A 88 7.85 16.95 -5.96
N LYS A 89 9.04 16.37 -5.80
CA LYS A 89 9.76 15.71 -6.89
C LYS A 89 10.36 14.39 -6.42
N ASP A 90 9.87 13.31 -7.00
CA ASP A 90 10.33 11.93 -6.72
C ASP A 90 10.32 11.57 -5.23
N VAL A 91 9.31 12.03 -4.49
CA VAL A 91 9.18 11.85 -3.04
C VAL A 91 8.49 10.53 -2.75
N GLU A 92 9.00 9.72 -1.82
CA GLU A 92 8.31 8.50 -1.39
C GLU A 92 7.00 8.84 -0.66
N LEU A 93 5.91 8.17 -1.02
CA LEU A 93 4.57 8.47 -0.48
C LEU A 93 4.51 8.35 1.05
N ALA A 94 5.11 7.30 1.61
CA ALA A 94 5.15 7.10 3.06
C ALA A 94 5.88 8.23 3.79
N ASP A 95 7.02 8.68 3.24
CA ASP A 95 7.79 9.79 3.79
C ASP A 95 7.04 11.12 3.67
N PHE A 96 6.37 11.36 2.53
CA PHE A 96 5.52 12.52 2.34
C PHE A 96 4.45 12.63 3.44
N PHE A 97 3.67 11.56 3.65
CA PHE A 97 2.62 11.57 4.67
C PHE A 97 3.17 11.70 6.09
N ARG A 98 4.35 11.13 6.38
CA ARG A 98 5.05 11.31 7.67
C ARG A 98 5.42 12.78 7.91
N VAL A 99 5.95 13.47 6.89
CA VAL A 99 6.30 14.89 6.98
C VAL A 99 5.06 15.76 7.16
N VAL A 100 3.98 15.47 6.42
CA VAL A 100 2.69 16.17 6.59
C VAL A 100 2.15 15.97 8.01
N ALA A 101 2.16 14.74 8.53
CA ALA A 101 1.72 14.45 9.90
C ALA A 101 2.47 15.28 10.93
N HIS A 102 3.80 15.36 10.78
CA HIS A 102 4.67 16.11 11.69
C HIS A 102 4.43 17.63 11.60
N ASN A 103 4.44 18.19 10.40
CA ASN A 103 4.36 19.64 10.19
C ASN A 103 3.00 20.24 10.53
N TYR A 104 1.92 19.46 10.36
CA TYR A 104 0.55 19.90 10.61
C TYR A 104 -0.06 19.30 11.88
N HIS A 105 0.75 18.61 12.70
CA HIS A 105 0.34 17.97 13.95
C HIS A 105 -0.88 17.03 13.79
N LEU A 106 -0.90 16.25 12.71
CA LEU A 106 -1.95 15.27 12.42
C LEU A 106 -1.54 13.88 12.89
N ASN A 107 -2.49 13.12 13.43
CA ASN A 107 -2.26 11.70 13.72
C ASN A 107 -2.53 10.88 12.46
N ILE A 108 -1.49 10.61 11.67
CA ILE A 108 -1.59 9.79 10.46
C ILE A 108 -0.94 8.43 10.70
N LEU A 109 -1.65 7.37 10.31
CA LEU A 109 -1.15 6.00 10.23
C LEU A 109 -1.06 5.62 8.75
N VAL A 110 0.15 5.35 8.28
CA VAL A 110 0.41 4.92 6.90
C VAL A 110 0.56 3.40 6.90
N ASP A 111 -0.25 2.71 6.11
CA ASP A 111 -0.19 1.26 5.93
C ASP A 111 1.11 0.85 5.20
N GLU A 112 1.64 -0.32 5.53
CA GLU A 112 2.89 -0.84 4.93
C GLU A 112 2.78 -1.13 3.43
N GLU A 113 1.56 -1.33 2.92
CA GLU A 113 1.28 -1.51 1.50
C GLU A 113 1.30 -0.18 0.72
N VAL A 114 1.42 0.98 1.38
CA VAL A 114 1.57 2.28 0.70
C VAL A 114 2.98 2.39 0.12
N LYS A 115 3.07 2.16 -1.20
CA LYS A 115 4.32 2.18 -1.96
C LYS A 115 4.22 3.12 -3.14
N GLY A 116 5.37 3.58 -3.62
CA GLY A 116 5.48 4.43 -4.80
C GLY A 116 6.02 5.81 -4.46
N LYS A 117 6.17 6.60 -5.52
CA LYS A 117 6.73 7.95 -5.46
C LYS A 117 5.78 8.94 -6.11
N ILE A 118 5.80 10.16 -5.60
CA ILE A 118 4.99 11.27 -6.08
C ILE A 118 5.86 12.40 -6.61
N THR A 119 5.40 12.98 -7.72
CA THR A 119 5.85 14.29 -8.24
C THR A 119 4.60 15.13 -8.47
N ALA A 120 4.54 16.30 -7.86
CA ALA A 120 3.38 17.19 -7.93
C ALA A 120 3.78 18.64 -7.67
N SER A 121 3.15 19.57 -8.37
CA SER A 121 3.23 21.00 -8.11
C SER A 121 1.81 21.49 -7.85
N LEU A 122 1.54 21.92 -6.62
CA LEU A 122 0.24 22.41 -6.17
C LEU A 122 0.42 23.84 -5.68
N THR A 123 -0.48 24.74 -6.07
CA THR A 123 -0.43 26.14 -5.68
C THR A 123 -1.79 26.57 -5.17
N ASN A 124 -1.82 27.26 -4.03
CA ASN A 124 -3.03 27.83 -3.46
C ASN A 124 -4.15 26.79 -3.23
N VAL A 125 -3.80 25.64 -2.66
CA VAL A 125 -4.73 24.54 -2.34
C VAL A 125 -4.88 24.38 -0.84
N THR A 126 -6.04 23.90 -0.36
CA THR A 126 -6.17 23.51 1.04
C THR A 126 -5.39 22.23 1.31
N LEU A 127 -4.99 22.00 2.57
CA LEU A 127 -4.30 20.76 2.94
C LEU A 127 -5.16 19.52 2.67
N GLU A 128 -6.46 19.61 2.96
CA GLU A 128 -7.42 18.53 2.70
C GLU A 128 -7.52 18.22 1.21
N GLU A 129 -7.69 19.24 0.36
CA GLU A 129 -7.72 19.05 -1.10
C GLU A 129 -6.41 18.45 -1.61
N ALA A 130 -5.26 18.95 -1.15
CA ALA A 130 -3.96 18.40 -1.55
C ALA A 130 -3.86 16.91 -1.18
N LEU A 131 -4.22 16.53 0.05
CA LEU A 131 -4.18 15.15 0.51
C LEU A 131 -5.13 14.25 -0.29
N GLU A 132 -6.37 14.67 -0.51
CA GLU A 132 -7.35 13.92 -1.28
C GLU A 132 -6.85 13.64 -2.70
N ARG A 133 -6.33 14.65 -3.39
CA ARG A 133 -5.85 14.50 -4.77
C ARG A 133 -4.61 13.62 -4.86
N ILE A 134 -3.68 13.75 -3.91
CA ILE A 134 -2.48 12.91 -3.83
C ILE A 134 -2.86 11.45 -3.58
N VAL A 135 -3.78 11.19 -2.65
CA VAL A 135 -4.26 9.85 -2.32
C VAL A 135 -4.99 9.24 -3.52
N GLU A 136 -5.90 9.97 -4.16
CA GLU A 136 -6.65 9.50 -5.34
C GLU A 136 -5.72 9.18 -6.53
N ALA A 137 -4.79 10.07 -6.85
CA ALA A 137 -3.86 9.90 -7.97
C ALA A 137 -2.96 8.67 -7.82
N ASN A 138 -2.75 8.19 -6.60
CA ASN A 138 -1.91 7.04 -6.28
C ASN A 138 -2.73 5.79 -5.88
N HIS A 139 -4.03 5.76 -6.18
CA HIS A 139 -4.93 4.65 -5.85
C HIS A 139 -4.95 4.28 -4.37
N LEU A 140 -4.78 5.28 -3.50
CA LEU A 140 -4.89 5.16 -2.05
C LEU A 140 -6.28 5.61 -1.59
N VAL A 141 -6.59 5.40 -0.31
CA VAL A 141 -7.76 5.93 0.37
C VAL A 141 -7.37 6.49 1.73
N LEU A 142 -8.07 7.56 2.14
CA LEU A 142 -7.98 8.17 3.44
C LEU A 142 -9.19 7.73 4.28
N GLU A 143 -8.95 7.05 5.40
CA GLU A 143 -9.99 6.63 6.35
C GLU A 143 -9.80 7.32 7.70
N LYS A 144 -10.74 8.20 8.07
CA LYS A 144 -10.73 8.85 9.38
C LYS A 144 -11.39 7.97 10.44
N LYS A 145 -10.64 7.55 11.45
CA LYS A 145 -11.14 6.83 12.63
C LYS A 145 -10.86 7.64 13.90
N GLY A 146 -11.86 8.40 14.32
CA GLY A 146 -11.69 9.35 15.42
C GLY A 146 -10.72 10.46 15.04
N ASN A 147 -9.61 10.58 15.78
CA ASN A 147 -8.55 11.56 15.49
C ASN A 147 -7.44 11.01 14.57
N ILE A 148 -7.47 9.72 14.22
CA ILE A 148 -6.43 9.07 13.41
C ILE A 148 -6.89 9.02 11.97
N ILE A 149 -6.02 9.44 11.07
CA ILE A 149 -6.17 9.34 9.62
C ILE A 149 -5.38 8.13 9.16
N ILE A 150 -6.04 7.12 8.62
CA ILE A 150 -5.40 5.92 8.08
C ILE A 150 -5.28 6.07 6.57
N ILE A 151 -4.07 5.90 6.04
CA ILE A 151 -3.78 5.93 4.61
C ILE A 151 -3.38 4.52 4.19
N LYS A 152 -4.10 3.97 3.21
CA LYS A 152 -3.88 2.61 2.71
C LYS A 152 -4.24 2.50 1.22
N PRO A 153 -3.83 1.44 0.52
CA PRO A 153 -4.31 1.17 -0.83
C PRO A 153 -5.84 1.08 -0.91
N ASN A 154 -6.42 1.68 -1.95
CA ASN A 154 -7.86 1.58 -2.23
C ASN A 154 -8.13 0.26 -2.94
N LEU A 155 -8.21 -0.82 -2.16
CA LEU A 155 -8.55 -2.16 -2.65
C LEU A 155 -9.99 -2.51 -2.26
N ILE A 156 -10.78 -2.92 -3.24
CA ILE A 156 -12.14 -3.42 -3.03
C ILE A 156 -12.20 -4.91 -3.32
N THR A 157 -13.01 -5.62 -2.56
CA THR A 157 -13.27 -7.05 -2.81
C THR A 157 -14.65 -7.23 -3.43
N LYS A 158 -14.72 -7.89 -4.58
CA LYS A 158 -15.96 -8.20 -5.28
C LYS A 158 -16.07 -9.69 -5.57
N VAL A 159 -17.28 -10.23 -5.38
CA VAL A 159 -17.62 -11.62 -5.71
C VAL A 159 -18.36 -11.64 -7.04
N PHE A 160 -17.85 -12.42 -7.98
CA PHE A 160 -18.44 -12.68 -9.29
C PHE A 160 -18.99 -14.10 -9.33
N VAL A 161 -20.29 -14.26 -9.54
CA VAL A 161 -20.93 -15.57 -9.73
C VAL A 161 -21.13 -15.79 -11.22
N LEU A 162 -20.52 -16.85 -11.76
CA LEU A 162 -20.59 -17.19 -13.18
C LEU A 162 -21.73 -18.18 -13.42
N LYS A 163 -22.47 -18.01 -14.52
CA LYS A 163 -23.68 -18.79 -14.82
C LYS A 163 -23.47 -19.87 -15.88
N HIS A 164 -22.62 -19.61 -16.85
CA HIS A 164 -22.46 -20.41 -18.07
C HIS A 164 -21.05 -20.97 -18.23
N ILE A 165 -20.07 -20.41 -17.53
CA ILE A 165 -18.68 -20.89 -17.54
C ILE A 165 -18.20 -21.25 -16.13
N GLU A 166 -17.31 -22.22 -16.04
CA GLU A 166 -16.69 -22.62 -14.77
C GLU A 166 -15.61 -21.63 -14.32
N ALA A 167 -15.73 -21.12 -13.10
CA ALA A 167 -14.79 -20.19 -12.46
C ALA A 167 -13.37 -20.76 -12.40
N LYS A 168 -13.24 -22.07 -12.16
CA LYS A 168 -11.96 -22.77 -12.16
C LYS A 168 -11.27 -22.66 -13.53
N ARG A 169 -12.00 -22.92 -14.62
CA ARG A 169 -11.51 -22.83 -15.99
C ARG A 169 -11.08 -21.40 -16.36
N VAL A 170 -11.79 -20.39 -15.86
CA VAL A 170 -11.42 -18.98 -16.05
C VAL A 170 -10.11 -18.63 -15.34
N LEU A 171 -9.86 -19.21 -14.17
CA LEU A 171 -8.67 -18.92 -13.36
C LEU A 171 -7.42 -19.66 -13.84
N GLU A 172 -7.59 -20.92 -14.26
CA GLU A 172 -6.51 -21.83 -14.67
C GLU A 172 -6.19 -21.73 -16.17
N GLY A 173 -7.10 -21.22 -17.00
CA GLY A 173 -6.94 -21.20 -18.45
C GLY A 173 -7.22 -22.55 -19.12
N GLU A 174 -7.18 -22.62 -20.45
CA GLU A 174 -7.43 -23.86 -21.22
C GLU A 174 -6.21 -24.79 -21.31
N SER A 175 -5.08 -24.45 -20.68
CA SER A 175 -3.85 -25.23 -20.75
C SER A 175 -3.63 -26.02 -19.45
N ASP A 176 -3.64 -27.35 -19.56
CA ASP A 176 -3.35 -28.32 -18.48
C ASP A 176 -1.91 -28.26 -17.93
N GLU A 177 -1.11 -27.26 -18.32
CA GLU A 177 0.26 -27.08 -17.88
C GLU A 177 0.31 -26.14 -16.68
N LYS A 178 0.66 -26.72 -15.52
CA LYS A 178 0.74 -26.10 -14.18
C LYS A 178 1.64 -24.86 -14.04
N GLU A 179 2.20 -24.33 -15.13
CA GLU A 179 3.18 -23.23 -15.12
C GLU A 179 2.86 -22.05 -16.05
N SER A 180 1.74 -22.08 -16.80
CA SER A 180 1.32 -20.92 -17.59
C SER A 180 0.42 -20.00 -16.78
N LYS A 181 1.05 -19.10 -16.01
CA LYS A 181 0.46 -17.93 -15.33
C LYS A 181 -0.19 -16.90 -16.28
N SER A 182 -0.99 -17.29 -17.26
CA SER A 182 -1.74 -16.28 -18.01
C SER A 182 -3.05 -16.79 -18.56
N ALA A 183 -3.94 -17.24 -17.68
CA ALA A 183 -5.34 -16.94 -17.94
C ALA A 183 -5.46 -15.41 -18.15
N ALA A 184 -6.14 -14.98 -19.21
CA ALA A 184 -6.28 -13.57 -19.61
C ALA A 184 -6.86 -12.67 -18.49
N ILE A 185 -7.43 -13.28 -17.45
CA ILE A 185 -7.88 -12.57 -16.25
C ILE A 185 -6.72 -12.06 -15.39
N HIS A 186 -5.59 -12.77 -15.33
CA HIS A 186 -4.42 -12.34 -14.52
C HIS A 186 -3.74 -11.10 -15.09
N THR A 187 -3.84 -10.88 -16.41
CA THR A 187 -3.30 -9.67 -17.06
C THR A 187 -4.14 -8.42 -16.79
N LEU A 188 -5.34 -8.57 -16.22
CA LEU A 188 -6.22 -7.46 -15.86
C LEU A 188 -6.05 -7.02 -14.40
N LEU A 189 -5.32 -7.79 -13.59
CA LEU A 189 -5.02 -7.47 -12.19
C LEU A 189 -3.93 -6.40 -12.09
N SER A 190 -3.96 -5.62 -11.02
CA SER A 190 -2.82 -4.80 -10.60
C SER A 190 -1.76 -5.63 -9.87
N ASP A 191 -0.62 -5.02 -9.57
CA ASP A 191 0.45 -5.65 -8.78
C ASP A 191 0.01 -6.06 -7.37
N GLN A 192 -1.00 -5.39 -6.80
CA GLN A 192 -1.59 -5.73 -5.49
C GLN A 192 -2.87 -6.56 -5.62
N GLY A 193 -3.31 -6.85 -6.84
CA GLY A 193 -4.52 -7.59 -7.16
C GLY A 193 -4.41 -9.07 -6.74
N LYS A 194 -5.46 -9.57 -6.10
CA LYS A 194 -5.58 -10.98 -5.70
C LYS A 194 -6.88 -11.55 -6.26
N ILE A 195 -6.81 -12.74 -6.83
CA ILE A 195 -7.98 -13.48 -7.32
C ILE A 195 -7.95 -14.90 -6.76
N PHE A 196 -9.10 -15.38 -6.31
CA PHE A 196 -9.25 -16.73 -5.77
C PHE A 196 -10.66 -17.28 -5.99
N LEU A 197 -10.78 -18.60 -5.98
CA LEU A 197 -12.08 -19.26 -6.04
C LEU A 197 -12.86 -19.01 -4.74
N GLY A 198 -14.13 -18.64 -4.88
CA GLY A 198 -15.01 -18.47 -3.73
C GLY A 198 -15.42 -19.81 -3.11
N LYS A 199 -15.79 -19.78 -1.83
CA LYS A 199 -16.29 -20.96 -1.10
C LYS A 199 -17.66 -21.44 -1.62
N GLN A 200 -18.41 -20.58 -2.31
CA GLN A 200 -19.72 -20.89 -2.89
C GLN A 200 -19.63 -21.28 -4.37
N SER A 201 -20.64 -22.02 -4.86
CA SER A 201 -20.71 -22.61 -6.21
C SER A 201 -20.36 -21.61 -7.31
N ASN A 202 -19.33 -21.94 -8.09
CA ASN A 202 -18.94 -21.26 -9.32
C ASN A 202 -18.72 -19.74 -9.19
N SER A 203 -17.98 -19.33 -8.15
CA SER A 203 -17.68 -17.93 -7.87
C SER A 203 -16.20 -17.59 -7.89
N LEU A 204 -15.86 -16.40 -8.38
CA LEU A 204 -14.54 -15.78 -8.31
C LEU A 204 -14.59 -14.61 -7.33
N ILE A 205 -13.64 -14.57 -6.40
CA ILE A 205 -13.43 -13.45 -5.50
C ILE A 205 -12.21 -12.69 -6.02
N VAL A 206 -12.40 -11.40 -6.28
CA VAL A 206 -11.37 -10.51 -6.80
C VAL A 206 -11.20 -9.36 -5.80
N THR A 207 -9.97 -9.15 -5.36
CA THR A 207 -9.56 -8.01 -4.52
C THR A 207 -8.57 -7.18 -5.32
N ASP A 208 -8.95 -5.97 -5.72
CA ASP A 208 -8.10 -5.09 -6.52
C ASP A 208 -8.61 -3.63 -6.44
N HIS A 209 -7.92 -2.70 -7.09
CA HIS A 209 -8.37 -1.34 -7.27
C HIS A 209 -9.71 -1.28 -8.03
N PRO A 210 -10.60 -0.33 -7.71
CA PRO A 210 -11.93 -0.24 -8.31
C PRO A 210 -11.93 -0.26 -9.84
N ALA A 211 -10.97 0.43 -10.47
CA ALA A 211 -10.83 0.47 -11.92
C ALA A 211 -10.50 -0.92 -12.53
N ASN A 212 -9.67 -1.71 -11.86
CA ASN A 212 -9.29 -3.07 -12.30
C ASN A 212 -10.45 -4.05 -12.11
N VAL A 213 -11.14 -3.97 -10.97
CA VAL A 213 -12.34 -4.79 -10.72
C VAL A 213 -13.43 -4.53 -11.77
N GLU A 214 -13.60 -3.30 -12.23
CA GLU A 214 -14.53 -2.97 -13.32
C GLU A 214 -14.09 -3.61 -14.65
N LYS A 215 -12.80 -3.51 -15.02
CA LYS A 215 -12.25 -4.18 -16.22
C LYS A 215 -12.51 -5.68 -16.19
N ILE A 216 -12.27 -6.32 -15.05
CA ILE A 216 -12.52 -7.75 -14.84
C ILE A 216 -14.01 -8.08 -14.95
N MET A 217 -14.88 -7.24 -14.39
CA MET A 217 -16.33 -7.43 -14.51
C MET A 217 -16.80 -7.39 -15.97
N VAL A 218 -16.32 -6.44 -16.75
CA VAL A 218 -16.64 -6.33 -18.18
C VAL A 218 -16.16 -7.55 -18.93
N TYR A 219 -14.92 -7.99 -18.67
CA TYR A 219 -14.35 -9.19 -19.25
C TYR A 219 -15.18 -10.45 -18.92
N LEU A 220 -15.47 -10.68 -17.64
CA LEU A 220 -16.28 -11.82 -17.19
C LEU A 220 -17.67 -11.85 -17.83
N LYS A 221 -18.35 -10.70 -17.94
CA LYS A 221 -19.64 -10.60 -18.65
C LYS A 221 -19.52 -10.92 -20.14
N SER A 222 -18.37 -10.67 -20.75
CA SER A 222 -18.15 -10.92 -22.18
C SER A 222 -17.98 -12.41 -22.48
N ILE A 223 -17.35 -13.16 -21.57
CA ILE A 223 -17.05 -14.60 -21.71
C ILE A 223 -18.14 -15.49 -21.10
N ASP A 224 -18.86 -15.03 -20.07
CA ASP A 224 -19.94 -15.78 -19.41
C ASP A 224 -21.27 -15.70 -20.17
N LYS A 225 -21.22 -15.95 -21.49
CA LYS A 225 -22.38 -15.99 -22.37
C LYS A 225 -22.80 -17.44 -22.58
N GLY A 226 -24.07 -17.73 -22.26
CA GLY A 226 -24.65 -19.04 -22.53
C GLY A 226 -24.58 -19.36 -24.02
N MET A 227 -24.21 -20.61 -24.34
CA MET A 227 -24.27 -21.12 -25.70
C MET A 227 -25.74 -21.18 -26.14
N SER A 228 -26.12 -20.44 -27.19
CA SER A 228 -27.45 -20.54 -27.77
C SER A 228 -27.50 -21.69 -28.79
N SER A 229 -27.92 -22.87 -28.34
CA SER A 229 -28.22 -23.97 -29.27
C SER A 229 -29.57 -23.73 -29.94
N ARG A 230 -29.63 -23.83 -31.27
CA ARG A 230 -30.90 -23.85 -32.02
C ARG A 230 -31.13 -25.24 -32.60
N VAL A 231 -32.30 -25.81 -32.32
CA VAL A 231 -32.72 -27.07 -32.93
C VAL A 231 -33.31 -26.78 -34.31
N PHE A 232 -32.75 -27.39 -35.35
CA PHE A 232 -33.28 -27.30 -36.71
C PHE A 232 -34.02 -28.60 -37.04
N LYS A 233 -35.30 -28.49 -37.42
CA LYS A 233 -36.06 -29.63 -37.95
C LYS A 233 -35.69 -29.81 -39.42
N LEU A 234 -34.99 -30.89 -39.71
CA LEU A 234 -34.62 -31.26 -41.07
C LEU A 234 -35.83 -31.93 -41.75
N LYS A 235 -36.17 -31.47 -42.97
CA LYS A 235 -37.26 -32.05 -43.78
C LYS A 235 -36.78 -33.04 -44.84
N TYR A 236 -35.54 -32.89 -45.30
CA TYR A 236 -35.07 -33.53 -46.54
C TYR A 236 -33.74 -34.29 -46.38
N ILE A 237 -33.03 -34.17 -45.25
CA ILE A 237 -31.72 -34.79 -45.02
C ILE A 237 -31.59 -35.26 -43.57
N SER A 238 -30.86 -36.35 -43.34
CA SER A 238 -30.52 -36.84 -42.00
C SER A 238 -29.48 -35.96 -41.32
N ALA A 239 -29.60 -35.82 -40.00
CA ALA A 239 -28.59 -35.11 -39.21
C ALA A 239 -27.22 -35.78 -39.26
N LYS A 240 -27.17 -37.11 -39.47
CA LYS A 240 -25.93 -37.89 -39.56
C LYS A 240 -25.09 -37.47 -40.78
N ASP A 241 -25.72 -37.37 -41.94
CA ASP A 241 -25.07 -37.07 -43.21
C ASP A 241 -24.45 -35.66 -43.22
N ILE A 242 -25.11 -34.67 -42.59
CA ILE A 242 -24.59 -33.29 -42.45
C ILE A 242 -23.31 -33.24 -41.61
N VAL A 243 -23.23 -34.07 -40.57
CA VAL A 243 -22.06 -34.08 -39.67
C VAL A 243 -20.87 -34.75 -40.36
N GLU A 244 -21.10 -35.85 -41.07
CA GLU A 244 -20.07 -36.58 -41.82
C GLU A 244 -19.48 -35.70 -42.95
N GLU A 245 -20.30 -34.98 -43.71
CA GLU A 245 -19.84 -34.10 -44.80
C GLU A 245 -18.92 -32.97 -44.31
N LYS A 246 -19.21 -32.40 -43.13
CA LYS A 246 -18.37 -31.35 -42.52
C LYS A 246 -17.02 -31.85 -41.99
N GLU A 247 -16.95 -33.10 -41.56
CA GLU A 247 -15.69 -33.71 -41.11
C GLU A 247 -14.73 -33.96 -42.29
N ASP A 248 -15.27 -34.30 -43.45
CA ASP A 248 -14.51 -34.52 -44.67
C ASP A 248 -14.03 -33.20 -45.32
N GLU A 249 -14.80 -32.12 -45.22
CA GLU A 249 -14.37 -30.77 -45.64
C GLU A 249 -13.24 -30.23 -44.75
N LYS A 250 -13.35 -30.36 -43.43
CA LYS A 250 -12.29 -29.93 -42.49
C LYS A 250 -10.97 -30.67 -42.72
N LYS A 251 -11.00 -31.96 -43.04
CA LYS A 251 -9.79 -32.75 -43.34
C LYS A 251 -9.13 -32.33 -44.66
N LYS A 252 -9.91 -31.85 -45.63
CA LYS A 252 -9.37 -31.33 -46.90
C LYS A 252 -8.75 -29.95 -46.74
N GLU A 253 -9.30 -29.08 -45.89
CA GLU A 253 -8.71 -27.77 -45.57
C GLU A 253 -7.45 -27.88 -44.68
N SER A 254 -7.37 -28.84 -43.77
CA SER A 254 -6.18 -29.06 -42.92
C SER A 254 -5.00 -29.75 -43.63
N SER A 255 -5.18 -30.15 -44.90
CA SER A 255 -4.18 -30.89 -45.68
C SER A 255 -3.57 -30.05 -46.81
N LYS A 256 -3.70 -28.72 -46.75
CA LYS A 256 -3.16 -27.76 -47.71
C LYS A 256 -2.33 -26.71 -47.01
#